data_AF-A0A417MAY5-F1
#
_entry.id   AF-A0A417MAY5-F1
#
_cell.length_a   1.000
_cell.length_b   1.000
_cell.length_c   1.000
_cell.angle_alpha   90.00
_cell.angle_beta   90.00
_cell.angle_gamma   90.00
#
_symmetry.space_group_name_H-M   'P 1'
#
loop_
_entity.id
_entity.type
_entity.pdbx_description
1 polymer ?
#
loop_
_entity_poly.entity_id
_entity_poly.type
_entity_poly.pdbx_seq_one_letter_code
_entity_poly.pdbx_strand_id
1 'polypeptide(L)'
;MKKNQHGFTLAELLVVIAIVGILVAISIPIFTAQRKKAVIAANQANVRAAKAAAVAMLYGSKESLERYENQPQKQYRYYRYNVKEGKIVCQAEGENAHIEYAQGSGTKKVNDLGQEYRKTAMEAKTPCTDILVYIGNPAANPYANTSPLQTAPFYEGNEVGGTSQNPFGPKPGFGAK
;
A
#
# COMPACT_ATOMS: atom_id res chain seq x y z
N MET A 1 14.76 -64.60 16.34
CA MET A 1 15.39 -63.27 16.18
C MET A 1 14.68 -62.28 17.10
N LYS A 2 15.29 -61.87 18.22
CA LYS A 2 14.69 -60.86 19.12
C LYS A 2 14.93 -59.47 18.53
N LYS A 3 13.87 -58.76 18.15
CA LYS A 3 13.94 -57.34 17.79
C LYS A 3 14.12 -56.52 19.08
N ASN A 4 15.28 -55.88 19.24
CA ASN A 4 15.50 -54.87 20.29
C ASN A 4 14.58 -53.68 20.01
N GLN A 5 13.43 -53.64 20.68
CA GLN A 5 12.55 -52.48 20.65
C GLN A 5 13.02 -51.49 21.73
N HIS A 6 13.94 -50.60 21.36
CA HIS A 6 14.26 -49.44 22.18
C HIS A 6 13.13 -48.43 22.01
N GLY A 7 12.32 -48.27 23.07
CA GLY A 7 11.31 -47.21 23.15
C GLY A 7 11.95 -45.87 23.51
N PHE A 8 11.35 -44.78 23.02
CA PHE A 8 11.78 -43.42 23.33
C PHE A 8 11.57 -43.12 24.82
N THR A 9 12.58 -42.60 25.50
CA THR A 9 12.46 -42.23 26.92
C THR A 9 11.82 -40.84 27.07
N LEU A 10 11.13 -40.61 28.19
CA LEU A 10 10.58 -39.28 28.51
C LEU A 10 11.70 -38.23 28.64
N ALA A 11 12.88 -38.62 29.15
CA ALA A 11 14.02 -37.72 29.29
C ALA A 11 14.57 -37.25 27.94
N GLU A 12 14.66 -38.14 26.95
CA GLU A 12 15.06 -37.78 25.58
C GLU A 12 14.08 -36.78 24.96
N LEU A 13 12.77 -36.96 25.18
CA LEU A 13 11.77 -36.04 24.66
C LEU A 13 11.84 -34.67 25.35
N LEU A 14 12.07 -34.64 26.65
CA LEU A 14 12.18 -33.39 27.42
C LEU A 14 13.35 -32.53 26.96
N VAL A 15 14.51 -33.13 26.71
CA VAL A 15 15.69 -32.41 26.21
C VAL A 15 15.43 -31.84 24.81
N VAL A 16 14.76 -32.58 23.93
CA VAL A 16 14.40 -32.10 22.59
C VAL A 16 13.47 -30.89 22.67
N ILE A 17 12.42 -30.96 23.48
CA ILE A 17 11.47 -29.85 23.64
C ILE A 17 12.18 -28.62 24.23
N ALA A 18 13.09 -28.80 25.18
CA ALA A 18 13.88 -27.72 25.75
C ALA A 18 14.74 -27.01 24.68
N ILE A 19 15.42 -27.77 23.82
CA ILE A 19 16.24 -27.21 22.73
C ILE A 19 15.36 -26.48 21.71
N VAL A 20 14.24 -27.09 21.28
CA VAL A 20 13.29 -26.46 20.35
C VAL A 20 12.73 -25.17 20.93
N GLY A 21 12.43 -25.12 22.24
CA GLY A 21 11.98 -23.91 22.93
C GLY A 21 12.96 -22.75 22.82
N ILE A 22 14.25 -23.02 23.03
CA ILE A 22 15.32 -22.00 22.90
C ILE A 22 15.41 -21.49 21.46
N LEU A 23 15.38 -22.40 20.48
CA LEU A 23 15.44 -22.03 19.06
C LEU A 23 14.25 -21.16 18.64
N VAL A 24 13.03 -21.52 19.08
CA VAL A 24 11.80 -20.78 18.77
C VAL A 24 11.83 -19.38 19.40
N ALA A 25 12.30 -19.24 20.63
CA ALA A 25 12.39 -17.96 21.33
C ALA A 25 13.25 -16.94 20.58
N ILE A 26 14.37 -17.36 19.98
CA ILE A 26 15.24 -16.49 19.17
C ILE A 26 14.65 -16.29 17.76
N SER A 27 14.07 -17.32 17.16
CA SER A 27 13.63 -17.31 15.76
C SER A 27 12.41 -16.41 15.51
N ILE A 28 11.43 -16.38 16.42
CA ILE A 28 10.19 -15.60 16.24
C ILE A 28 10.45 -14.09 16.05
N PRO A 29 11.21 -13.39 16.92
CA PRO A 29 11.43 -11.95 16.75
C PRO A 29 12.20 -11.62 15.47
N ILE A 30 13.22 -12.43 15.14
CA ILE A 30 14.02 -12.26 13.91
C ILE A 30 13.14 -12.44 12.67
N PHE A 31 12.38 -13.53 12.61
CA PHE A 31 11.48 -13.82 11.50
C PHE A 31 10.42 -12.73 11.35
N THR A 32 9.84 -12.26 12.45
CA THR A 32 8.83 -11.19 12.44
C THR A 32 9.39 -9.88 11.89
N ALA A 33 10.61 -9.50 12.30
CA ALA A 33 11.28 -8.30 11.79
C ALA A 33 11.59 -8.40 10.29
N GLN A 34 12.10 -9.56 9.84
CA GLN A 34 12.40 -9.78 8.43
C GLN A 34 11.15 -9.81 7.56
N ARG A 35 10.07 -10.46 8.04
CA ARG A 35 8.77 -10.45 7.37
C ARG A 35 8.24 -9.03 7.19
N LYS A 36 8.31 -8.19 8.24
CA LYS A 36 7.88 -6.78 8.15
C LYS A 36 8.67 -6.02 7.08
N LYS A 37 9.99 -6.19 7.03
CA LYS A 37 10.84 -5.58 5.98
C LYS A 37 10.46 -6.06 4.58
N ALA A 38 10.22 -7.35 4.40
CA ALA A 38 9.79 -7.93 3.12
C ALA A 38 8.45 -7.35 2.65
N VAL A 39 7.48 -7.19 3.56
CA VAL A 39 6.19 -6.57 3.27
C VAL A 39 6.36 -5.11 2.83
N ILE A 40 7.18 -4.33 3.54
CA ILE A 40 7.46 -2.93 3.18
C ILE A 40 8.12 -2.84 1.79
N ALA A 41 9.12 -3.68 1.52
CA ALA A 41 9.81 -3.71 0.23
C ALA A 41 8.86 -4.06 -0.92
N ALA A 42 7.98 -5.05 -0.72
CA ALA A 42 6.95 -5.41 -1.69
C ALA A 42 5.99 -4.23 -1.95
N ASN A 43 5.51 -3.58 -0.89
CA ASN A 43 4.60 -2.44 -1.02
C ASN A 43 5.24 -1.26 -1.73
N GLN A 44 6.51 -0.94 -1.47
CA GLN A 44 7.25 0.08 -2.20
C GLN A 44 7.35 -0.24 -3.70
N ALA A 45 7.60 -1.50 -4.06
CA ALA A 45 7.63 -1.93 -5.46
C ALA A 45 6.25 -1.78 -6.12
N ASN A 46 5.19 -2.20 -5.42
CA ASN A 46 3.81 -2.05 -5.89
C ASN A 46 3.41 -0.58 -6.04
N VAL A 47 3.84 0.31 -5.13
CA VAL A 47 3.60 1.75 -5.23
C VAL A 47 4.26 2.33 -6.49
N ARG A 48 5.48 1.90 -6.83
CA ARG A 48 6.14 2.32 -8.07
C ARG A 48 5.37 1.83 -9.31
N ALA A 49 4.92 0.57 -9.31
CA ALA A 49 4.11 0.02 -10.38
C ALA A 49 2.77 0.77 -10.56
N ALA A 50 2.08 1.06 -9.45
CA ALA A 50 0.84 1.82 -9.45
C ALA A 50 1.02 3.23 -10.02
N LYS A 51 2.09 3.93 -9.63
CA LYS A 51 2.45 5.25 -10.20
C LYS A 51 2.63 5.17 -11.71
N ALA A 52 3.42 4.20 -12.19
CA ALA A 52 3.66 4.01 -13.62
C ALA A 52 2.35 3.71 -14.38
N ALA A 53 1.51 2.82 -13.84
CA ALA A 53 0.22 2.47 -14.46
C ALA A 53 -0.74 3.65 -14.53
N ALA A 54 -0.83 4.46 -13.47
CA ALA A 54 -1.68 5.65 -13.45
C ALA A 54 -1.22 6.73 -14.43
N VAL A 55 0.10 6.97 -14.51
CA VAL A 55 0.68 7.90 -15.49
C VAL A 55 0.42 7.39 -16.91
N ALA A 56 0.67 6.10 -17.17
CA ALA A 56 0.38 5.49 -18.47
C ALA A 56 -1.10 5.61 -18.86
N MET A 57 -2.03 5.45 -17.91
CA MET A 57 -3.46 5.68 -18.18
C MET A 57 -3.80 7.12 -18.52
N LEU A 58 -3.17 8.08 -17.84
CA LEU A 58 -3.43 9.50 -18.10
C LEU A 58 -2.96 9.91 -19.51
N TYR A 59 -1.74 9.52 -19.87
CA TYR A 59 -1.11 9.90 -21.15
C TYR A 59 -1.39 8.91 -22.31
N GLY A 60 -1.99 7.76 -22.02
CA GLY A 60 -2.19 6.68 -22.99
C GLY A 60 -3.33 6.93 -23.98
N SER A 61 -4.19 7.93 -23.75
CA SER A 61 -5.23 8.32 -24.68
C SER A 61 -5.33 9.84 -24.80
N LYS A 62 -5.58 10.33 -26.03
CA LYS A 62 -5.76 11.77 -26.28
C LYS A 62 -6.96 12.31 -25.49
N GLU A 63 -8.03 11.54 -25.40
CA GLU A 63 -9.27 11.90 -24.68
C GLU A 63 -9.04 12.09 -23.17
N SER A 64 -8.26 11.20 -22.53
CA SER A 64 -7.93 11.35 -21.10
C SER A 64 -7.07 12.58 -20.84
N LEU A 65 -6.14 12.88 -21.74
CA LEU A 65 -5.28 14.07 -21.65
C LEU A 65 -6.09 15.35 -21.86
N GLU A 66 -6.90 15.42 -22.93
CA GLU A 66 -7.74 16.57 -23.24
C GLU A 66 -8.74 16.84 -22.10
N ARG A 67 -9.33 15.80 -21.49
CA ARG A 67 -10.20 15.94 -20.31
C ARG A 67 -9.45 16.47 -19.09
N TYR A 68 -8.19 16.11 -18.93
CA TYR A 68 -7.34 16.62 -17.85
C TYR A 68 -6.95 18.07 -18.08
N GLU A 69 -6.55 18.45 -19.29
CA GLU A 69 -6.09 19.81 -19.61
C GLU A 69 -7.24 20.83 -19.65
N ASN A 70 -8.38 20.48 -20.28
CA ASN A 70 -9.47 21.42 -20.56
C ASN A 70 -10.35 21.77 -19.35
N GLN A 71 -10.08 21.22 -18.16
CA GLN A 71 -10.84 21.49 -16.94
C GLN A 71 -9.93 22.01 -15.80
N PRO A 72 -9.52 23.29 -15.83
CA PRO A 72 -8.52 23.84 -14.90
C PRO A 72 -8.91 23.69 -13.41
N GLN A 73 -10.19 23.71 -13.06
CA GLN A 73 -10.65 23.53 -11.66
C GLN A 73 -10.80 22.05 -11.23
N LYS A 74 -10.56 21.08 -12.12
CA LYS A 74 -10.79 19.64 -11.89
C LYS A 74 -9.62 18.76 -12.35
N GLN A 75 -8.40 19.30 -12.41
CA GLN A 75 -7.19 18.56 -12.79
C GLN A 75 -6.71 17.63 -11.66
N TYR A 76 -7.62 16.92 -11.03
CA TYR A 76 -7.39 15.92 -9.98
C TYR A 76 -7.90 14.58 -10.49
N ARG A 77 -6.98 13.68 -10.76
CA ARG A 77 -7.27 12.31 -11.19
C ARG A 77 -6.87 11.37 -10.08
N TYR A 78 -7.76 10.44 -9.77
CA TYR A 78 -7.50 9.36 -8.83
C TYR A 78 -7.67 8.04 -9.54
N TYR A 79 -6.78 7.11 -9.20
CA TYR A 79 -6.80 5.76 -9.76
C TYR A 79 -6.64 4.75 -8.64
N ARG A 80 -7.37 3.65 -8.71
CA ARG A 80 -7.15 2.48 -7.86
C ARG A 80 -6.42 1.41 -8.65
N TYR A 81 -5.21 1.09 -8.20
CA TYR A 81 -4.40 0.00 -8.74
C TYR A 81 -4.62 -1.26 -7.92
N ASN A 82 -5.03 -2.34 -8.57
CA ASN A 82 -5.09 -3.66 -7.94
C ASN A 82 -3.73 -4.36 -8.09
N VAL A 83 -3.09 -4.66 -6.97
CA VAL A 83 -1.75 -5.25 -6.92
C VAL A 83 -1.74 -6.68 -7.46
N LYS A 84 -2.81 -7.44 -7.21
CA LYS A 84 -2.92 -8.84 -7.64
C LYS A 84 -3.11 -8.95 -9.16
N GLU A 85 -3.94 -8.09 -9.73
CA GLU A 85 -4.22 -8.07 -11.17
C GLU A 85 -3.17 -7.28 -11.97
N GLY A 86 -2.40 -6.42 -11.32
CA GLY A 86 -1.36 -5.63 -11.97
C GLY A 86 -1.90 -4.49 -12.85
N LYS A 87 -3.11 -4.01 -12.59
CA LYS A 87 -3.79 -2.99 -13.43
C LYS A 87 -4.61 -2.01 -12.60
N ILE A 88 -4.94 -0.88 -13.22
CA ILE A 88 -5.93 0.05 -12.68
C ILE A 88 -7.32 -0.53 -12.89
N VAL A 89 -8.13 -0.51 -11.83
CA VAL A 89 -9.48 -1.12 -11.81
C VAL A 89 -10.60 -0.09 -11.83
N CYS A 90 -10.35 1.13 -11.34
CA CYS A 90 -11.31 2.23 -11.41
C CYS A 90 -10.59 3.58 -11.30
N GLN A 91 -11.30 4.64 -11.70
CA GLN A 91 -10.82 6.01 -11.68
C GLN A 91 -11.88 6.97 -11.14
N ALA A 92 -11.46 8.09 -10.59
CA ALA A 92 -12.34 9.16 -10.11
C ALA A 92 -11.72 10.55 -10.32
N GLU A 93 -12.54 11.59 -10.29
CA GLU A 93 -12.14 12.95 -10.66
C GLU A 93 -12.64 14.00 -9.65
N GLY A 94 -11.85 15.06 -9.43
CA GLY A 94 -12.25 16.22 -8.63
C GLY A 94 -11.93 16.14 -7.13
N GLU A 95 -12.03 17.27 -6.42
CA GLU A 95 -11.50 17.39 -5.05
C GLU A 95 -12.15 16.44 -4.03
N ASN A 96 -13.46 16.21 -4.14
CA ASN A 96 -14.23 15.32 -3.27
C ASN A 96 -14.62 14.01 -3.98
N ALA A 97 -13.73 13.52 -4.84
CA ALA A 97 -13.92 12.29 -5.58
C ALA A 97 -14.31 11.11 -4.66
N HIS A 98 -15.23 10.30 -5.15
CA HIS A 98 -15.56 8.99 -4.58
C HIS A 98 -15.10 7.92 -5.57
N ILE A 99 -14.49 6.86 -5.05
CA ILE A 99 -13.94 5.77 -5.84
C ILE A 99 -14.47 4.43 -5.33
N GLU A 100 -14.71 3.50 -6.24
CA GLU A 100 -15.08 2.14 -5.89
C GLU A 100 -13.97 1.48 -5.06
N TYR A 101 -14.32 0.88 -3.93
CA TYR A 101 -13.38 0.19 -3.05
C TYR A 101 -13.47 -1.34 -3.26
N ALA A 102 -12.42 -2.07 -2.90
CA ALA A 102 -12.28 -3.49 -3.22
C ALA A 102 -13.32 -4.43 -2.57
N GLN A 103 -14.02 -3.99 -1.52
CA GLN A 103 -14.83 -4.85 -0.64
C GLN A 103 -16.35 -4.61 -0.73
N GLY A 104 -16.87 -3.94 -1.76
CA GLY A 104 -18.32 -3.76 -1.93
C GLY A 104 -18.74 -3.09 -3.24
N SER A 105 -20.05 -3.12 -3.53
CA SER A 105 -20.67 -2.50 -4.71
C SER A 105 -20.91 -0.98 -4.53
N GLY A 106 -20.00 -0.29 -3.84
CA GLY A 106 -20.19 1.11 -3.45
C GLY A 106 -18.93 1.95 -3.64
N THR A 107 -19.10 3.26 -3.54
CA THR A 107 -18.00 4.23 -3.65
C THR A 107 -17.71 4.87 -2.30
N LYS A 108 -16.44 5.14 -2.01
CA LYS A 108 -16.01 5.85 -0.81
C LYS A 108 -15.21 7.08 -1.19
N LYS A 109 -15.26 8.13 -0.36
CA LYS A 109 -14.40 9.30 -0.52
C LYS A 109 -12.94 8.84 -0.58
N VAL A 110 -12.24 9.33 -1.59
CA VAL A 110 -10.89 8.85 -1.92
C VAL A 110 -9.91 9.05 -0.75
N ASN A 111 -10.01 10.18 -0.05
CA ASN A 111 -9.19 10.48 1.12
C ASN A 111 -9.39 9.48 2.26
N ASP A 112 -10.64 9.12 2.56
CA ASP A 112 -10.98 8.20 3.66
C ASP A 112 -10.46 6.80 3.37
N LEU A 113 -10.56 6.35 2.11
CA LEU A 113 -9.98 5.09 1.66
C LEU A 113 -8.44 5.12 1.75
N GLY A 114 -7.81 6.26 1.43
CA GLY A 114 -6.37 6.44 1.59
C GLY A 114 -5.91 6.34 3.04
N GLN A 115 -6.69 6.84 4.00
CA GLN A 115 -6.39 6.71 5.43
C GLN A 115 -6.43 5.25 5.87
N GLU A 116 -7.40 4.48 5.38
CA GLU A 116 -7.51 3.04 5.65
C GLU A 116 -6.31 2.29 5.09
N TYR A 117 -5.95 2.54 3.83
CA TYR A 117 -4.80 1.89 3.19
C TYR A 117 -3.49 2.25 3.88
N ARG A 118 -3.34 3.48 4.35
CA ARG A 118 -2.21 3.90 5.17
C ARG A 118 -2.17 3.13 6.50
N LYS A 119 -3.29 3.01 7.21
CA LYS A 119 -3.36 2.27 8.47
C LYS A 119 -2.98 0.80 8.27
N THR A 120 -3.53 0.15 7.24
CA THR A 120 -3.17 -1.24 6.88
C THR A 120 -1.68 -1.36 6.55
N ALA A 121 -1.13 -0.40 5.81
CA ALA A 121 0.29 -0.38 5.49
C ALA A 121 1.19 -0.21 6.73
N MET A 122 0.78 0.59 7.72
CA MET A 122 1.53 0.78 8.98
C MET A 122 1.61 -0.51 9.80
N GLU A 123 0.54 -1.33 9.78
CA GLU A 123 0.54 -2.62 10.46
C GLU A 123 1.56 -3.59 9.84
N ALA A 124 1.80 -3.47 8.52
CA ALA A 124 2.77 -4.26 7.76
C ALA A 124 2.67 -5.79 7.98
N LYS A 125 1.45 -6.28 8.25
CA LYS A 125 1.15 -7.71 8.41
C LYS A 125 1.14 -8.44 7.07
N THR A 126 0.57 -7.81 6.05
CA THR A 126 0.44 -8.37 4.70
C THR A 126 0.75 -7.27 3.67
N PRO A 127 1.21 -7.65 2.47
CA PRO A 127 1.31 -6.70 1.37
C PRO A 127 -0.04 -6.02 1.08
N CYS A 128 0.01 -4.78 0.62
CA CYS A 128 -1.16 -4.04 0.17
C CYS A 128 -1.76 -4.73 -1.06
N THR A 129 -3.08 -4.88 -1.08
CA THR A 129 -3.83 -5.44 -2.22
C THR A 129 -4.21 -4.37 -3.23
N ASP A 130 -4.37 -3.14 -2.75
CA ASP A 130 -4.80 -1.99 -3.55
C ASP A 130 -3.94 -0.78 -3.19
N ILE A 131 -3.69 0.07 -4.18
CA ILE A 131 -2.94 1.31 -4.03
C ILE A 131 -3.73 2.42 -4.73
N LEU A 132 -3.93 3.52 -4.03
CA LEU A 132 -4.52 4.71 -4.62
C LEU A 132 -3.42 5.60 -5.15
N VAL A 133 -3.63 6.16 -6.34
CA VAL A 133 -2.72 7.11 -6.97
C VAL A 133 -3.50 8.39 -7.25
N TYR A 134 -2.90 9.51 -6.89
CA TYR A 134 -3.38 10.84 -7.22
C TYR A 134 -2.44 11.47 -8.24
N ILE A 135 -3.02 12.02 -9.31
CA ILE A 135 -2.34 12.88 -10.28
C ILE A 135 -3.03 14.24 -10.30
N GLY A 136 -2.26 15.28 -10.00
CA GLY A 136 -2.70 16.67 -9.88
C GLY A 136 -1.82 17.62 -10.67
N ASN A 137 -2.36 18.75 -11.13
CA ASN A 137 -1.56 19.84 -11.69
C ASN A 137 -1.22 20.86 -10.59
N PRO A 138 0.06 21.02 -10.20
CA PRO A 138 0.46 21.97 -9.17
C PRO A 138 0.12 23.42 -9.52
N ALA A 139 0.15 23.80 -10.80
CA ALA A 139 -0.16 25.17 -11.24
C ALA A 139 -1.65 25.51 -11.11
N ALA A 140 -2.52 24.50 -11.16
CA ALA A 140 -3.96 24.65 -11.04
C ALA A 140 -4.49 24.35 -9.61
N ASN A 141 -3.61 23.86 -8.72
CA ASN A 141 -3.98 23.51 -7.37
C ASN A 141 -4.02 24.77 -6.47
N PRO A 142 -5.16 25.14 -5.86
CA PRO A 142 -5.23 26.28 -4.95
C PRO A 142 -4.46 26.03 -3.64
N TYR A 143 -4.06 24.78 -3.37
CA TYR A 143 -3.28 24.41 -2.21
C TYR A 143 -1.78 24.44 -2.55
N ALA A 144 -1.04 25.33 -1.87
CA ALA A 144 0.40 25.46 -2.00
C ALA A 144 1.14 24.20 -1.53
N ASN A 145 2.35 23.97 -2.08
CA ASN A 145 3.26 22.87 -1.75
C ASN A 145 2.58 21.50 -1.85
N THR A 146 2.18 21.10 -3.06
CA THR A 146 1.56 19.79 -3.29
C THR A 146 2.29 19.05 -4.40
N SER A 147 2.58 17.78 -4.17
CA SER A 147 3.23 16.96 -5.21
C SER A 147 2.23 16.59 -6.31
N PRO A 148 2.61 16.68 -7.60
CA PRO A 148 1.74 16.34 -8.73
C PRO A 148 1.37 14.85 -8.78
N LEU A 149 2.19 13.99 -8.15
CA LEU A 149 2.00 12.55 -8.14
C LEU A 149 2.14 12.03 -6.71
N GLN A 150 1.05 11.53 -6.14
CA GLN A 150 1.01 11.02 -4.77
C GLN A 150 0.35 9.64 -4.73
N THR A 151 0.58 8.89 -3.66
CA THR A 151 -0.03 7.57 -3.46
C THR A 151 -0.48 7.36 -2.02
N ALA A 152 -1.50 6.53 -1.84
CA ALA A 152 -1.85 5.96 -0.54
C ALA A 152 -1.84 4.42 -0.65
N PRO A 153 -1.00 3.71 0.12
CA PRO A 153 -0.03 4.26 1.08
C PRO A 153 1.15 5.01 0.41
N PHE A 154 1.81 5.85 1.20
CA PHE A 154 3.05 6.51 0.85
C PHE A 154 4.19 5.96 1.72
N TYR A 155 5.40 5.86 1.17
CA TYR A 155 6.59 5.39 1.90
C TYR A 155 7.73 6.41 1.84
N GLU A 156 8.21 6.86 3.02
CA GLU A 156 9.47 7.58 3.19
C GLU A 156 10.55 6.61 3.67
N GLY A 157 11.43 6.20 2.75
CA GLY A 157 12.31 5.07 3.05
C GLY A 157 11.48 3.86 3.48
N ASN A 158 11.81 3.25 4.62
CA ASN A 158 11.15 2.04 5.12
C ASN A 158 9.93 2.31 6.02
N GLU A 159 9.48 3.56 6.11
CA GLU A 159 8.34 3.92 6.96
C GLU A 159 7.16 4.41 6.11
N VAL A 160 5.95 4.17 6.63
CA VAL A 160 4.74 4.67 5.99
C VAL A 160 4.60 6.15 6.36
N GLY A 161 4.75 7.02 5.36
CA GLY A 161 4.54 8.45 5.51
C GLY A 161 3.04 8.82 5.52
N GLY A 162 2.73 10.10 5.36
CA GLY A 162 1.33 10.56 5.44
C GLY A 162 0.90 10.96 6.84
N THR A 163 0.03 11.96 6.92
CA THR A 163 -0.71 12.26 8.16
C THR A 163 -1.95 11.38 8.24
N SER A 164 -2.54 11.25 9.44
CA SER A 164 -3.80 10.54 9.62
C SER A 164 -5.00 11.29 9.02
N GLN A 165 -4.91 12.61 8.84
CA GLN A 165 -6.02 13.44 8.34
C GLN A 165 -6.06 13.54 6.81
N ASN A 166 -4.91 13.68 6.17
CA ASN A 166 -4.79 13.83 4.72
C ASN A 166 -3.55 13.07 4.21
N PRO A 167 -3.66 11.75 4.02
CA PRO A 167 -2.54 10.93 3.57
C PRO A 167 -2.12 11.21 2.12
N PHE A 168 -3.02 11.72 1.26
CA PHE A 168 -2.75 12.07 -0.14
C PHE A 168 -3.87 12.90 -0.76
N GLY A 169 -3.59 13.60 -1.86
CA GLY A 169 -4.57 14.35 -2.64
C GLY A 169 -4.18 15.83 -2.83
N PRO A 170 -5.13 16.69 -3.24
CA PRO A 170 -4.87 18.08 -3.58
C PRO A 170 -4.59 18.94 -2.36
N LYS A 171 -5.15 18.61 -1.19
CA LYS A 171 -4.95 19.39 0.04
C LYS A 171 -3.53 19.23 0.58
N PRO A 172 -3.01 20.22 1.34
CA PRO A 172 -1.75 20.08 2.03
C PRO A 172 -1.79 18.85 2.91
N GLY A 173 -0.84 17.97 2.67
CA GLY A 173 -0.70 16.63 3.22
C GLY A 173 0.71 16.16 2.88
N PHE A 174 0.97 14.87 3.02
CA PHE A 174 2.31 14.38 2.70
C PHE A 174 2.65 14.58 1.21
N GLY A 175 3.89 15.03 0.92
CA GLY A 175 4.31 15.48 -0.40
C GLY A 175 4.35 17.01 -0.56
N ALA A 176 4.00 17.75 0.49
CA ALA A 176 4.36 19.15 0.65
C ALA A 176 5.83 19.27 1.04
N LYS A 177 6.68 19.55 0.04
CA LYS A 177 7.99 20.16 0.29
C LYS A 177 7.93 21.60 -0.18
#